data_AF-A0A7C6ITU9-F1
#
_entry.id   AF-A0A7C6ITU9-F1
#
_cell.length_a   1.000
_cell.length_b   1.000
_cell.length_c   1.000
_cell.angle_alpha   90.00
_cell.angle_beta   90.00
_cell.angle_gamma   90.00
#
_symmetry.space_group_name_H-M   'P 1'
#
loop_
_entity.id
_entity.type
_entity.pdbx_description
1 polymer ?
#
loop_
_entity_poly.entity_id
_entity_poly.type
_entity_poly.pdbx_seq_one_letter_code
_entity_poly.pdbx_strand_id
1 'polypeptide(L)'
;MYTIALVLSIILFIVGLLGTILPVLPGAILIYSGMLLYGLMTGFATLNAHFFIMQALVLVLTFLIDFLASAVGTKGFGGSKQSIWGAIIGTILGLIFLGPLGIIVGPFVGAVVTELLQGRLLNQAIHVGFGTLIGILGGTFSISHFSPCGY
;
A
#
# COMPACT_ATOMS: atom_id res chain seq x y z
N MET A 1 27.11 21.53 7.94
CA MET A 1 25.75 21.11 8.38
C MET A 1 24.80 20.91 7.20
N TYR A 2 24.76 21.80 6.22
CA TYR A 2 23.93 21.67 5.01
C TYR A 2 24.22 20.41 4.15
N THR A 3 25.49 20.01 4.03
CA THR A 3 25.91 18.87 3.20
C THR A 3 25.36 17.54 3.70
N ILE A 4 25.24 17.37 5.02
CA ILE A 4 24.75 16.13 5.64
C ILE A 4 23.24 15.99 5.39
N ALA A 5 22.48 17.09 5.54
CA ALA A 5 21.06 17.10 5.24
C ALA A 5 20.79 16.78 3.76
N LEU A 6 21.59 17.34 2.84
CA LEU A 6 21.46 17.09 1.41
C LEU A 6 21.73 15.61 1.06
N VAL A 7 22.78 15.03 1.62
CA VAL A 7 23.11 13.60 1.43
C VAL A 7 22.02 12.70 2.00
N LEU A 8 21.49 12.99 3.19
CA LEU A 8 20.41 12.21 3.79
C LEU A 8 19.13 12.27 2.95
N SER A 9 18.78 13.45 2.46
CA SER A 9 17.60 13.65 1.62
C SER A 9 17.73 12.97 0.26
N ILE A 10 18.90 13.02 -0.36
CA ILE A 10 19.16 12.27 -1.61
C ILE A 10 18.98 10.77 -1.38
N ILE A 11 19.52 10.23 -0.29
CA ILE A 11 19.37 8.80 0.05
C ILE A 11 17.88 8.47 0.26
N LEU A 12 17.15 9.29 1.03
CA LEU A 12 15.70 9.11 1.25
C LEU A 12 14.90 9.20 -0.04
N PHE A 13 15.25 10.10 -0.95
CA PHE A 13 14.60 10.18 -2.27
C PHE A 13 14.90 8.96 -3.12
N ILE A 14 16.13 8.48 -3.19
CA ILE A 14 16.49 7.27 -3.94
C ILE A 14 15.76 6.06 -3.37
N VAL A 15 15.73 5.90 -2.05
CA VAL A 15 14.99 4.81 -1.38
C VAL A 15 13.49 4.95 -1.59
N GLY A 16 12.94 6.17 -1.54
CA GLY A 16 11.54 6.45 -1.84
C GLY A 16 11.17 6.12 -3.28
N LEU A 17 12.04 6.44 -4.25
CA LEU A 17 11.86 6.15 -5.67
C LEU A 17 11.98 4.64 -5.94
N LEU A 18 12.93 3.96 -5.32
CA LEU A 18 12.99 2.49 -5.32
C LEU A 18 11.74 1.86 -4.67
N GLY A 19 11.21 2.46 -3.61
CA GLY A 19 9.95 2.10 -2.97
C GLY A 19 8.70 2.44 -3.78
N THR A 20 8.79 3.21 -4.87
CA THR A 20 7.69 3.33 -5.84
C THR A 20 7.70 2.21 -6.88
N ILE A 21 8.87 1.63 -7.18
CA ILE A 21 9.03 0.51 -8.12
C ILE A 21 8.77 -0.83 -7.41
N LEU A 22 9.28 -0.96 -6.17
CA LEU A 22 8.96 -2.07 -5.30
C LEU A 22 7.75 -1.64 -4.45
N PRO A 23 6.57 -2.28 -4.56
CA PRO A 23 5.40 -1.97 -3.71
C PRO A 23 5.64 -2.21 -2.21
N VAL A 24 6.89 -2.51 -1.83
CA VAL A 24 7.46 -2.81 -0.52
C VAL A 24 7.31 -1.66 0.49
N LEU A 25 7.12 -0.42 0.07
CA LEU A 25 6.85 0.70 0.96
C LEU A 25 5.83 1.61 0.30
N PRO A 26 4.86 2.20 1.03
CA PRO A 26 4.05 3.29 0.51
C PRO A 26 4.98 4.48 0.18
N GLY A 27 5.49 4.50 -1.06
CA GLY A 27 6.56 5.40 -1.49
C GLY A 27 6.19 6.86 -1.31
N ALA A 28 4.90 7.20 -1.47
CA ALA A 28 4.38 8.52 -1.17
C ALA A 28 4.65 8.95 0.29
N ILE A 29 4.42 8.06 1.27
CA ILE A 29 4.67 8.33 2.69
C ILE A 29 6.17 8.53 2.94
N LEU A 30 7.02 7.69 2.33
CA LEU A 30 8.45 7.78 2.50
C LEU A 30 9.03 9.08 1.90
N ILE A 31 8.57 9.44 0.70
CA ILE A 31 8.95 10.67 0.00
C ILE A 31 8.52 11.90 0.81
N TYR A 32 7.28 11.93 1.30
CA TYR A 32 6.79 13.03 2.12
C TYR A 32 7.55 13.14 3.45
N SER A 33 7.84 12.00 4.09
CA SER A 33 8.64 11.96 5.32
C SER A 33 10.05 12.51 5.11
N GLY A 34 10.71 12.14 4.00
CA GLY A 34 12.03 12.66 3.64
C GLY A 34 12.02 14.17 3.36
N MET A 35 10.99 14.66 2.70
CA MET A 35 10.78 16.10 2.51
C MET A 35 10.57 16.83 3.85
N LEU A 36 9.77 16.26 4.74
CA LEU A 36 9.45 16.87 6.03
C LEU A 36 10.69 16.93 6.94
N LEU A 37 11.50 15.87 6.94
CA LEU A 37 12.79 15.85 7.64
C LEU A 37 13.75 16.92 7.08
N TYR A 38 13.84 17.05 5.76
CA TYR A 38 14.65 18.09 5.10
C TYR A 38 14.18 19.50 5.46
N GLY A 39 12.87 19.74 5.42
CA GLY A 39 12.27 21.03 5.80
C GLY A 39 12.56 21.38 7.26
N LEU A 40 12.47 20.41 8.17
CA LEU A 40 12.78 20.58 9.59
C LEU A 40 14.26 20.90 9.82
N MET A 41 15.17 20.21 9.13
CA MET A 41 16.63 20.41 9.28
C MET A 41 17.14 21.69 8.61
N THR A 42 16.46 22.20 7.59
CA THR A 42 16.83 23.44 6.89
C THR A 42 16.03 24.65 7.36
N GLY A 43 15.16 24.50 8.37
CA GLY A 43 14.35 25.59 8.92
C GLY A 43 13.37 26.19 7.91
N PHE A 44 12.87 25.39 6.96
CA PHE A 44 11.99 25.83 5.87
C PHE A 44 12.60 26.93 4.97
N ALA A 45 13.92 27.13 4.99
CA ALA A 45 14.58 28.21 4.25
C ALA A 45 14.48 28.10 2.71
N THR A 46 14.25 26.90 2.18
CA THR A 46 14.16 26.64 0.72
C THR A 46 12.76 26.24 0.25
N LEU A 47 11.92 25.71 1.14
CA LEU A 47 10.58 25.20 0.83
C LEU A 47 9.57 25.80 1.80
N ASN A 48 8.71 26.68 1.29
CA ASN A 48 7.65 27.35 2.05
C ASN A 48 6.63 26.35 2.65
N ALA A 49 6.02 26.71 3.78
CA ALA A 49 4.97 25.90 4.41
C ALA A 49 3.80 25.56 3.47
N HIS A 50 3.46 26.46 2.53
CA HIS A 50 2.46 26.22 1.49
C HIS A 50 2.78 25.01 0.60
N PHE A 51 4.06 24.78 0.29
CA PHE A 51 4.50 23.63 -0.50
C PHE A 51 4.26 22.31 0.25
N PHE A 52 4.53 22.29 1.56
CA PHE A 52 4.27 21.11 2.40
C PHE A 52 2.78 20.79 2.55
N ILE A 53 1.92 21.80 2.64
CA ILE A 53 0.47 21.62 2.71
C ILE A 53 -0.06 21.05 1.39
N MET A 54 0.36 21.61 0.25
CA MET A 54 -0.02 21.10 -1.07
C MET A 54 0.45 19.65 -1.25
N GLN A 55 1.67 19.33 -0.84
CA GLN A 55 2.20 17.98 -0.96
C GLN A 55 1.50 16.98 -0.02
N ALA A 56 1.11 17.42 1.19
CA ALA A 56 0.30 16.61 2.10
C ALA A 56 -1.07 16.28 1.49
N LEU A 57 -1.69 17.27 0.83
CA LEU A 57 -2.97 17.06 0.15
C LEU A 57 -2.86 16.05 -0.98
N VAL A 58 -1.80 16.15 -1.80
CA VAL A 58 -1.52 15.16 -2.86
C VAL A 58 -1.31 13.76 -2.26
N LEU A 59 -0.54 13.65 -1.17
CA LEU A 59 -0.31 12.37 -0.48
C LEU A 59 -1.62 11.72 -0.03
N VAL A 60 -2.50 12.48 0.61
CA VAL A 60 -3.82 11.98 1.05
C VAL A 60 -4.65 11.53 -0.15
N LEU A 61 -4.63 12.31 -1.25
CA LEU A 61 -5.38 12.00 -2.45
C LEU A 61 -4.89 10.69 -3.11
N THR A 62 -3.57 10.52 -3.23
CA THR A 62 -2.95 9.30 -3.75
C THR A 62 -3.32 8.10 -2.88
N PHE A 63 -3.23 8.22 -1.56
CA PHE A 63 -3.60 7.14 -0.65
C PHE A 63 -5.08 6.75 -0.77
N LEU A 64 -5.96 7.74 -0.96
CA LEU A 64 -7.38 7.50 -1.19
C LEU A 64 -7.63 6.74 -2.51
N ILE A 65 -6.91 7.12 -3.57
CA ILE A 65 -7.00 6.46 -4.88
C ILE A 65 -6.46 5.03 -4.79
N ASP A 66 -5.32 4.80 -4.16
CA ASP A 66 -4.72 3.47 -3.98
C ASP A 66 -5.62 2.55 -3.15
N PHE A 67 -6.27 3.11 -2.11
CA PHE A 67 -7.24 2.38 -1.29
C PHE A 67 -8.49 2.02 -2.09
N LEU A 68 -9.03 2.96 -2.87
CA LEU A 68 -10.19 2.70 -3.75
C LEU A 68 -9.85 1.67 -4.82
N ALA A 69 -8.69 1.75 -5.44
CA ALA A 69 -8.20 0.78 -6.43
C ALA A 69 -8.08 -0.62 -5.82
N SER A 70 -7.50 -0.73 -4.62
CA SER A 70 -7.39 -2.00 -3.88
C SER A 70 -8.77 -2.55 -3.49
N ALA A 71 -9.69 -1.68 -3.04
CA ALA A 71 -11.05 -2.08 -2.68
C ALA A 71 -11.87 -2.55 -3.89
N VAL A 72 -11.64 -1.97 -5.07
CA VAL A 72 -12.28 -2.41 -6.32
C VAL A 72 -11.65 -3.71 -6.83
N GLY A 73 -10.32 -3.84 -6.79
CA GLY A 73 -9.61 -5.06 -7.21
C GLY A 73 -9.97 -6.29 -6.38
N THR A 74 -10.17 -6.13 -5.06
CA THR A 74 -10.56 -7.23 -4.15
C THR A 74 -12.02 -7.66 -4.34
N LYS A 75 -12.93 -6.74 -4.69
CA LYS A 75 -14.32 -7.09 -5.04
C LYS A 75 -14.42 -7.97 -6.29
N GLY A 76 -13.50 -7.82 -7.25
CA GLY A 76 -13.48 -8.61 -8.48
C GLY A 76 -13.25 -10.11 -8.30
N PHE A 77 -12.63 -10.53 -7.20
CA PHE A 77 -12.30 -11.94 -6.91
C PHE A 77 -13.20 -12.59 -5.84
N GLY A 78 -14.33 -11.96 -5.50
CA GLY A 78 -15.31 -12.53 -4.58
C GLY A 78 -14.91 -12.51 -3.10
N GLY A 79 -13.98 -11.64 -2.69
CA GLY A 79 -13.61 -11.46 -1.29
C GLY A 79 -14.71 -10.78 -0.47
N SER A 80 -14.99 -11.28 0.73
CA SER A 80 -15.89 -10.61 1.67
C SER A 80 -15.32 -9.27 2.16
N LYS A 81 -16.19 -8.40 2.70
CA LYS A 81 -15.75 -7.14 3.35
C LYS A 81 -14.74 -7.40 4.47
N GLN A 82 -14.83 -8.56 5.12
CA GLN A 82 -13.92 -8.99 6.17
C GLN A 82 -12.57 -9.47 5.63
N SER A 83 -12.53 -10.06 4.43
CA SER A 83 -11.28 -10.42 3.73
C SER A 83 -10.46 -9.18 3.36
N ILE A 84 -11.11 -8.08 2.99
CA ILE A 84 -10.45 -6.78 2.73
C ILE A 84 -9.77 -6.25 4.01
N TRP A 85 -10.49 -6.27 5.14
CA TRP A 85 -9.92 -5.88 6.42
C TRP A 85 -8.80 -6.83 6.88
N GLY A 86 -8.96 -8.12 6.64
CA GLY A 86 -7.93 -9.13 6.88
C GLY A 86 -6.67 -8.90 6.07
N ALA A 87 -6.82 -8.56 4.79
CA ALA A 87 -5.71 -8.23 3.91
C ALA A 87 -4.98 -6.97 4.38
N ILE A 88 -5.70 -5.90 4.76
CA ILE A 88 -5.11 -4.66 5.28
C ILE A 88 -4.30 -4.92 6.55
N ILE A 89 -4.91 -5.60 7.53
CA ILE A 89 -4.24 -5.96 8.78
C ILE A 89 -3.06 -6.88 8.51
N GLY A 90 -3.23 -7.85 7.61
CA GLY A 90 -2.20 -8.78 7.16
C GLY A 90 -1.02 -8.06 6.49
N THR A 91 -1.26 -7.03 5.69
CA THR A 91 -0.20 -6.20 5.10
C THR A 91 0.55 -5.41 6.16
N ILE A 92 -0.15 -4.79 7.12
CA ILE A 92 0.48 -4.02 8.19
C ILE A 92 1.34 -4.93 9.07
N LEU A 93 0.78 -6.05 9.54
CA LEU A 93 1.50 -7.03 10.35
C LEU A 93 2.61 -7.71 9.55
N GLY A 94 2.36 -8.06 8.30
CA GLY A 94 3.34 -8.63 7.38
C GLY A 94 4.52 -7.70 7.18
N LEU A 95 4.28 -6.41 6.95
CA LEU A 95 5.34 -5.42 6.80
C LEU A 95 6.20 -5.28 8.07
N ILE A 96 5.58 -5.32 9.25
CA ILE A 96 6.28 -5.19 10.53
C ILE A 96 7.13 -6.44 10.83
N PHE A 97 6.62 -7.64 10.57
CA PHE A 97 7.29 -8.89 10.94
C PHE A 97 8.21 -9.46 9.86
N LEU A 98 7.81 -9.40 8.59
CA LEU A 98 8.49 -10.01 7.45
C LEU A 98 9.14 -8.97 6.52
N GLY A 99 9.01 -7.67 6.82
CA GLY A 99 9.59 -6.60 6.03
C GLY A 99 9.06 -6.62 4.58
N PRO A 100 9.94 -6.56 3.56
CA PRO A 100 9.54 -6.48 2.15
C PRO A 100 8.66 -7.63 1.64
N LEU A 101 8.92 -8.84 2.10
CA LEU A 101 8.14 -10.02 1.70
C LEU A 101 6.72 -9.98 2.28
N GLY A 102 6.54 -9.25 3.38
CA GLY A 102 5.27 -9.09 4.07
C GLY A 102 4.19 -8.37 3.29
N ILE A 103 4.52 -7.66 2.21
CA ILE A 103 3.51 -6.96 1.39
C ILE A 103 2.86 -7.85 0.35
N ILE A 104 3.53 -8.91 -0.06
CA ILE A 104 2.93 -9.94 -0.91
C ILE A 104 2.30 -10.98 0.00
N VAL A 105 3.06 -11.50 0.97
CA VAL A 105 2.62 -12.60 1.83
C VAL A 105 1.56 -12.14 2.85
N GLY A 106 1.68 -10.94 3.41
CA GLY A 106 0.78 -10.41 4.43
C GLY A 106 -0.68 -10.31 3.98
N PRO A 107 -1.01 -9.60 2.89
CA PRO A 107 -2.38 -9.51 2.41
C PRO A 107 -2.94 -10.87 1.97
N PHE A 108 -2.13 -11.72 1.33
CA PHE A 108 -2.53 -13.07 0.95
C PHE A 108 -2.93 -13.90 2.18
N VAL A 109 -2.05 -13.98 3.18
CA VAL A 109 -2.32 -14.75 4.40
C VAL A 109 -3.45 -14.14 5.20
N GLY A 110 -3.49 -12.80 5.32
CA GLY A 110 -4.54 -12.08 6.03
C GLY A 110 -5.93 -12.29 5.42
N ALA A 111 -6.03 -12.28 4.09
CA ALA A 111 -7.27 -12.56 3.37
C ALA A 111 -7.70 -14.03 3.52
N VAL A 112 -6.77 -14.98 3.42
CA VAL A 112 -7.05 -16.42 3.55
C VAL A 112 -7.51 -16.76 4.97
N VAL A 113 -6.82 -16.24 6.00
CA VAL A 113 -7.16 -16.49 7.41
C VAL A 113 -8.54 -15.94 7.74
N THR A 114 -8.87 -14.73 7.28
CA THR A 114 -10.16 -14.11 7.56
C THR A 114 -11.34 -14.76 6.83
N GLU A 115 -11.12 -15.35 5.66
CA GLU A 115 -12.15 -16.18 4.99
C GLU A 115 -12.32 -17.55 5.64
N LEU A 116 -11.23 -18.17 6.10
CA LEU A 116 -11.31 -19.42 6.87
C LEU A 116 -12.08 -19.22 8.18
N LEU A 117 -11.85 -18.10 8.87
CA LEU A 117 -12.58 -17.74 10.09
C LEU A 117 -14.08 -17.46 9.84
N GLN A 118 -14.45 -17.08 8.62
CA GLN A 118 -15.86 -16.94 8.21
C GLN A 118 -16.52 -18.26 7.82
N GLY A 119 -15.78 -19.37 7.87
CA GLY A 119 -16.29 -20.70 7.53
C GLY A 119 -16.31 -20.99 6.03
N ARG A 120 -15.61 -20.21 5.19
CA ARG A 120 -15.43 -20.58 3.78
C ARG A 120 -14.47 -21.74 3.62
N LEU A 121 -14.68 -22.53 2.57
CA LEU A 121 -13.82 -23.66 2.23
C LEU A 121 -12.39 -23.19 1.89
N LEU A 122 -11.38 -23.99 2.25
CA LEU A 122 -9.97 -23.69 2.03
C LEU A 122 -9.65 -23.35 0.56
N ASN A 123 -10.25 -24.08 -0.38
CA ASN A 123 -10.12 -23.80 -1.82
C ASN A 123 -10.61 -22.40 -2.20
N GLN A 124 -11.72 -21.94 -1.60
CA GLN A 124 -12.28 -20.63 -1.87
C GLN A 124 -11.46 -19.52 -1.19
N ALA A 125 -11.00 -19.75 0.05
CA ALA A 125 -10.13 -18.81 0.76
C ALA A 125 -8.81 -18.57 0.03
N ILE A 126 -8.17 -19.62 -0.50
CA ILE A 126 -6.96 -19.51 -1.32
C ILE A 126 -7.23 -18.71 -2.60
N HIS A 127 -8.37 -18.96 -3.27
CA HIS A 127 -8.76 -18.22 -4.48
C HIS A 127 -8.94 -16.72 -4.20
N VAL A 128 -9.59 -16.36 -3.09
CA VAL A 128 -9.71 -14.98 -2.62
C VAL A 128 -8.34 -14.38 -2.29
N GLY A 129 -7.46 -15.15 -1.64
CA GLY A 129 -6.07 -14.77 -1.38
C GLY A 129 -5.31 -14.40 -2.66
N PHE A 130 -5.37 -15.23 -3.70
CA PHE A 130 -4.79 -14.91 -5.01
C PHE A 130 -5.42 -13.66 -5.64
N GLY A 131 -6.73 -13.48 -5.46
CA GLY A 131 -7.44 -12.27 -5.87
C GLY A 131 -6.92 -11.00 -5.21
N THR A 132 -6.57 -11.06 -3.92
CA THR A 132 -5.96 -9.91 -3.22
C THR A 132 -4.56 -9.60 -3.75
N LEU A 133 -3.75 -10.62 -4.09
CA LEU A 133 -2.44 -10.44 -4.71
C LEU A 133 -2.55 -9.76 -6.08
N ILE A 134 -3.49 -10.21 -6.91
CA ILE A 134 -3.73 -9.65 -8.24
C ILE A 134 -4.32 -8.24 -8.13
N GLY A 135 -5.18 -7.98 -7.14
CA GLY A 135 -5.70 -6.64 -6.86
C GLY A 135 -4.61 -5.65 -6.47
N ILE A 136 -3.62 -6.07 -5.66
CA ILE A 136 -2.49 -5.23 -5.23
C ILE A 136 -1.48 -5.02 -6.36
N LEU A 137 -1.22 -6.04 -7.18
CA LEU A 137 -0.21 -5.98 -8.25
C LEU A 137 -0.74 -5.50 -9.60
N GLY A 138 -2.05 -5.57 -9.84
CA GLY A 138 -2.60 -5.59 -11.18
C GLY A 138 -4.02 -5.07 -11.28
N GLY A 139 -4.31 -3.90 -10.71
CA GLY A 139 -5.58 -3.17 -10.85
C GLY A 139 -6.05 -2.86 -12.29
N THR A 140 -5.45 -3.46 -13.32
CA THR A 140 -5.66 -3.11 -14.73
C THR A 140 -6.06 -4.29 -15.64
N PHE A 141 -5.98 -5.57 -15.23
CA PHE A 141 -6.09 -6.68 -16.20
C PHE A 141 -7.29 -7.65 -16.10
N SER A 142 -8.32 -7.42 -15.29
CA SER A 142 -9.49 -8.31 -15.34
C SER A 142 -10.83 -7.63 -15.11
N ILE A 143 -11.27 -6.86 -16.11
CA ILE A 143 -12.70 -6.62 -16.35
C ILE A 143 -12.94 -7.02 -17.80
N SER A 144 -13.08 -8.33 -18.04
CA SER A 144 -13.73 -8.78 -19.28
C SER A 144 -14.49 -10.08 -19.14
N HIS A 145 -14.30 -10.87 -18.08
CA HIS A 145 -15.13 -12.05 -17.88
C HIS A 145 -14.99 -12.58 -16.45
N PHE A 146 -15.97 -12.31 -15.58
CA PHE A 146 -16.81 -13.39 -15.00
C PHE A 146 -17.77 -12.87 -13.92
N SER A 147 -18.86 -13.61 -13.83
CA SER A 147 -20.19 -13.26 -13.33
C SER A 147 -20.34 -12.91 -11.84
N PRO A 148 -21.37 -12.13 -11.49
CA PRO A 148 -21.76 -11.89 -10.11
C PRO A 148 -22.52 -13.11 -9.57
N CYS A 149 -21.95 -13.77 -8.56
CA CYS A 149 -22.68 -14.63 -7.61
C CYS A 149 -21.88 -14.51 -6.30
N GLY A 150 -22.26 -13.67 -5.33
CA GLY A 150 -23.53 -13.76 -4.63
C GLY A 150 -23.39 -14.77 -3.49
N TYR A 151 -22.71 -14.38 -2.40
CA TYR A 151 -22.96 -14.73 -0.98
C TYR A 151 -22.21 -13.71 -0.10
#